data_AF-A0ABD6VG25-F1
#
_entry.id   AF-A0ABD6VG25-F1
#
_cell.length_a   1.000
_cell.length_b   1.000
_cell.length_c   1.000
_cell.angle_alpha   90.00
_cell.angle_beta   90.00
_cell.angle_gamma   90.00
#
_symmetry.space_group_name_H-M   'P 1'
#
loop_
_entity.id
_entity.type
_entity.pdbx_description
1 polymer ?
#
loop_
_entity_poly.entity_id
_entity_poly.type
_entity_poly.pdbx_seq_one_letter_code
_entity_poly.pdbx_strand_id
1 'polypeptide(L)'
;MHLRTKRIKRSVGDEEHSAMPALSAAFDHPDDAARYAHERIGNRRDREYGGFILVRDDGKYVATEPMNGSEFSFDPNEVFPRNDQEGYVVYPQGHNDYAVYHSHPALEAGLPEWSESERATYPNSFSVGDIYAVIDDQDVCPASYLSGPDGSLIKYTVSRSAAEKRLFKRVAGPASMPSLSTLSQVHRALQNLTLMPSDVVRLLARAGRLEVVVPSRLWGKVGKVTGDWRPYSDKEGADKAVVRSPAVCEAVWPPKALSLSGEFAHADDAARYAHGRLDARIHSQVIGFLLFNPVRRTYRIAEPILEEGNPVYAPCSVFHPDAYYRPPLPAGYRIDGMYFSSANLAAEGGRSEQRPFFEPDDLHRVFSYRHKPVKRPKDLPIRYGFEMSAIYFSALDGALLSYTPSHSEQELELSRRVSRVYSGAESIQAQLAEGLMGAQDYVRLVAGAGHLRVLQTSERWPVAGLVSPVQ
;
A
#
# COMPACT_ATOMS: atom_id res chain seq x y z
N MET A 1 10.84 -23.01 -1.19
CA MET A 1 11.00 -22.81 -2.65
C MET A 1 11.89 -23.88 -3.32
N HIS A 2 11.51 -24.38 -4.50
CA HIS A 2 12.36 -25.25 -5.34
C HIS A 2 13.33 -24.44 -6.21
N LEU A 3 14.44 -25.06 -6.63
CA LEU A 3 15.38 -24.44 -7.56
C LEU A 3 14.84 -24.40 -8.98
N ARG A 4 14.99 -23.24 -9.62
CA ARG A 4 14.68 -23.09 -11.03
C ARG A 4 15.70 -23.85 -11.88
N THR A 5 15.19 -24.64 -12.82
CA THR A 5 15.99 -25.30 -13.84
C THR A 5 16.19 -24.35 -15.02
N LYS A 6 17.45 -24.06 -15.36
CA LYS A 6 17.77 -23.24 -16.55
C LYS A 6 17.47 -24.06 -17.81
N ARG A 7 16.48 -23.62 -18.59
CA ARG A 7 16.01 -24.26 -19.83
C ARG A 7 16.03 -23.28 -20.99
N ILE A 8 16.12 -23.79 -22.21
CA ILE A 8 16.02 -22.96 -23.42
C ILE A 8 14.60 -22.40 -23.49
N LYS A 9 14.45 -21.09 -23.66
CA LYS A 9 13.13 -20.46 -23.84
C LYS A 9 12.68 -20.58 -25.29
N ARG A 10 11.45 -21.04 -25.51
CA ARG A 10 10.75 -20.95 -26.79
C ARG A 10 9.57 -19.99 -26.64
N SER A 11 9.49 -18.99 -27.50
CA SER A 11 8.38 -18.03 -27.51
C SER A 11 7.25 -18.55 -28.39
N VAL A 12 6.03 -18.41 -27.90
CA VAL A 12 4.78 -18.63 -28.67
C VAL A 12 3.98 -17.33 -28.69
N GLY A 13 3.23 -17.13 -29.77
CA GLY A 13 2.33 -15.98 -29.91
C GLY A 13 1.21 -16.00 -28.85
N ASP A 14 0.51 -14.87 -28.72
CA ASP A 14 -0.51 -14.64 -27.67
C ASP A 14 -1.72 -15.59 -27.76
N GLU A 15 -1.86 -16.35 -28.85
CA GLU A 15 -2.86 -17.41 -29.02
C GLU A 15 -2.15 -18.77 -29.18
N GLU A 16 -2.65 -19.80 -28.51
CA GLU A 16 -2.33 -21.24 -28.69
C GLU A 16 -1.30 -21.92 -27.76
N HIS A 17 -1.38 -21.70 -26.44
CA HIS A 17 -1.07 -22.83 -25.55
C HIS A 17 -1.96 -22.81 -24.29
N SER A 18 -2.93 -23.73 -24.22
CA SER A 18 -3.98 -23.77 -23.18
C SER A 18 -3.46 -23.91 -21.74
N ALA A 19 -2.19 -24.27 -21.58
CA ALA A 19 -1.52 -24.42 -20.29
C ALA A 19 -0.71 -23.18 -19.87
N MET A 20 -0.72 -22.09 -20.66
CA MET A 20 -0.04 -20.85 -20.29
C MET A 20 -0.71 -20.18 -19.09
N PRO A 21 0.07 -19.61 -18.16
CA PRO A 21 -0.51 -18.85 -17.06
C PRO A 21 -1.16 -17.57 -17.60
N ALA A 22 -2.32 -17.22 -17.06
CA ALA A 22 -2.93 -15.92 -17.31
C ALA A 22 -1.98 -14.81 -16.81
N LEU A 23 -1.93 -13.71 -17.56
CA LEU A 23 -1.11 -12.54 -17.24
C LEU A 23 -2.00 -11.39 -16.80
N SER A 24 -1.50 -10.58 -15.87
CA SER A 24 -2.13 -9.34 -15.46
C SER A 24 -2.05 -8.26 -16.54
N ALA A 25 -2.71 -7.13 -16.29
CA ALA A 25 -2.49 -5.91 -17.08
C ALA A 25 -1.02 -5.44 -17.01
N ALA A 26 -0.60 -4.64 -17.99
CA ALA A 26 0.75 -4.09 -18.01
C ALA A 26 0.90 -2.90 -17.06
N PHE A 27 1.96 -2.91 -16.25
CA PHE A 27 2.33 -1.90 -15.26
C PHE A 27 3.63 -1.18 -15.66
N ASP A 28 3.79 0.07 -15.23
CA ASP A 28 5.00 0.85 -15.52
C ASP A 28 6.16 0.53 -14.56
N HIS A 29 5.89 -0.12 -13.42
CA HIS A 29 6.90 -0.51 -12.42
C HIS A 29 6.72 -1.96 -11.96
N PRO A 30 7.80 -2.72 -11.72
CA PRO A 30 7.71 -4.14 -11.33
C PRO A 30 7.06 -4.32 -9.96
N ASP A 31 7.27 -3.38 -9.03
CA ASP A 31 6.63 -3.44 -7.71
C ASP A 31 5.09 -3.34 -7.81
N ASP A 32 4.53 -2.72 -8.85
CA ASP A 32 3.07 -2.68 -9.06
C ASP A 32 2.53 -4.02 -9.55
N ALA A 33 3.27 -4.69 -10.44
CA ALA A 33 2.97 -6.07 -10.83
C ALA A 33 3.09 -7.03 -9.63
N ALA A 34 4.08 -6.82 -8.75
CA ALA A 34 4.23 -7.58 -7.51
C ALA A 34 3.06 -7.31 -6.54
N ARG A 35 2.62 -6.06 -6.39
CA ARG A 35 1.46 -5.69 -5.58
C ARG A 35 0.18 -6.31 -6.13
N TYR A 36 -0.01 -6.32 -7.44
CA TYR A 36 -1.12 -7.03 -8.07
C TYR A 36 -1.11 -8.51 -7.67
N ALA A 37 0.01 -9.21 -7.84
CA ALA A 37 0.12 -10.62 -7.47
C ALA A 37 -0.14 -10.85 -5.97
N HIS A 38 0.42 -9.99 -5.11
CA HIS A 38 0.18 -10.00 -3.66
C HIS A 38 -1.30 -9.81 -3.30
N GLU A 39 -1.99 -8.85 -3.93
CA GLU A 39 -3.43 -8.61 -3.73
C GLU A 39 -4.28 -9.78 -4.25
N ARG A 40 -3.87 -10.42 -5.35
CA ARG A 40 -4.51 -11.63 -5.87
C ARG A 40 -4.37 -12.80 -4.90
N ILE A 41 -3.21 -12.98 -4.28
CA ILE A 41 -3.01 -13.97 -3.21
C ILE A 41 -3.90 -13.63 -2.01
N GLY A 42 -4.02 -12.35 -1.65
CA GLY A 42 -5.00 -11.84 -0.69
C GLY A 42 -4.78 -12.43 0.70
N ASN A 43 -5.82 -13.03 1.30
CA ASN A 43 -5.73 -13.75 2.59
C ASN A 43 -5.55 -15.27 2.44
N ARG A 44 -5.35 -15.78 1.21
CA ARG A 44 -5.12 -17.21 0.98
C ARG A 44 -3.72 -17.56 1.51
N ARG A 45 -3.68 -18.33 2.59
CA ARG A 45 -2.46 -18.65 3.35
C ARG A 45 -2.42 -20.11 3.80
N ASP A 46 -3.18 -20.97 3.13
CA ASP A 46 -3.25 -22.41 3.35
C ASP A 46 -2.04 -23.18 2.77
N ARG A 47 -1.29 -22.55 1.86
CA ARG A 47 -0.13 -23.11 1.16
C ARG A 47 0.75 -21.99 0.60
N GLU A 48 1.88 -22.33 0.01
CA GLU A 48 2.63 -21.36 -0.80
C GLU A 48 1.94 -21.11 -2.15
N TYR A 49 1.91 -19.84 -2.56
CA TYR A 49 1.49 -19.42 -3.89
C TYR A 49 2.66 -18.71 -4.54
N GLY A 50 2.79 -18.76 -5.86
CA GLY A 50 3.88 -18.05 -6.54
C GLY A 50 3.71 -17.91 -8.03
N GLY A 51 4.65 -17.20 -8.64
CA GLY A 51 4.65 -16.91 -10.06
C GLY A 51 5.82 -16.02 -10.46
N PHE A 52 5.71 -15.42 -11.64
CA PHE A 52 6.75 -14.56 -12.20
C PHE A 52 6.21 -13.16 -12.44
N ILE A 53 7.11 -12.18 -12.26
CA ILE A 53 7.00 -10.86 -12.86
C ILE A 53 7.84 -10.89 -14.13
N LEU A 54 7.21 -10.60 -15.25
CA LEU A 54 7.83 -10.55 -16.56
C LEU A 54 7.97 -9.10 -17.00
N VAL A 55 9.05 -8.78 -17.70
CA VAL A 55 9.25 -7.53 -18.42
C VAL A 55 8.97 -7.76 -19.91
N ARG A 56 8.15 -6.90 -20.49
CA ARG A 56 7.82 -6.89 -21.91
C ARG A 56 8.86 -6.11 -22.70
N ASP A 57 8.92 -6.36 -24.01
CA ASP A 57 9.81 -5.62 -24.93
C ASP A 57 9.52 -4.10 -24.95
N ASP A 58 8.29 -3.67 -24.61
CA ASP A 58 7.92 -2.26 -24.46
C ASP A 58 8.33 -1.65 -23.10
N GLY A 59 9.05 -2.40 -22.27
CA GLY A 59 9.54 -1.97 -20.96
C GLY A 59 8.51 -2.04 -19.82
N LYS A 60 7.29 -2.52 -20.09
CA LYS A 60 6.25 -2.68 -19.06
C LYS A 60 6.37 -4.02 -18.35
N TYR A 61 5.78 -4.09 -17.17
CA TYR A 61 5.81 -5.28 -16.31
C TYR A 61 4.44 -5.93 -16.22
N VAL A 62 4.39 -7.25 -16.28
CA VAL A 62 3.18 -8.05 -16.05
C VAL A 62 3.49 -9.12 -15.01
N ALA A 63 2.48 -9.55 -14.28
CA ALA A 63 2.57 -10.68 -13.35
C ALA A 63 1.79 -11.86 -13.91
N THR A 64 2.33 -13.07 -13.78
CA THR A 64 1.51 -14.28 -13.93
C THR A 64 0.47 -14.32 -12.81
N GLU A 65 -0.70 -14.90 -13.04
CA GLU A 65 -1.64 -15.20 -11.94
C GLU A 65 -0.97 -16.16 -10.93
N PRO A 66 -1.25 -16.01 -9.61
CA PRO A 66 -0.64 -16.85 -8.58
C PRO A 66 -1.02 -18.32 -8.75
N MET A 67 -0.02 -19.17 -8.90
CA MET A 67 -0.18 -20.61 -9.00
C MET A 67 -0.01 -21.25 -7.62
N ASN A 68 -0.78 -22.30 -7.36
CA ASN A 68 -0.73 -23.05 -6.11
C ASN A 68 0.56 -23.87 -6.06
N GLY A 69 1.32 -23.74 -4.97
CA GLY A 69 2.37 -24.68 -4.61
C GLY A 69 1.89 -25.79 -3.68
N SER A 70 2.85 -26.44 -3.03
CA SER A 70 2.63 -27.31 -1.89
C SER A 70 2.44 -26.51 -0.59
N GLU A 71 2.18 -27.19 0.52
CA GLU A 71 1.95 -26.57 1.82
C GLU A 71 3.09 -25.61 2.24
N PHE A 72 4.35 -25.99 1.98
CA PHE A 72 5.54 -25.22 2.39
C PHE A 72 6.57 -25.02 1.26
N SER A 73 6.15 -25.20 0.00
CA SER A 73 7.03 -24.95 -1.15
C SER A 73 6.28 -24.55 -2.41
N PHE A 74 6.80 -23.54 -3.08
CA PHE A 74 6.48 -23.19 -4.46
C PHE A 74 7.58 -23.70 -5.42
N ASP A 75 7.17 -24.33 -6.53
CA ASP A 75 8.06 -24.73 -7.63
C ASP A 75 7.94 -23.77 -8.83
N PRO A 76 8.95 -22.89 -9.06
CA PRO A 76 8.93 -21.97 -10.19
C PRO A 76 8.97 -22.68 -11.55
N ASN A 77 9.38 -23.96 -11.61
CA ASN A 77 9.44 -24.69 -12.86
C ASN A 77 8.06 -25.07 -13.40
N GLU A 78 7.02 -25.08 -12.56
CA GLU A 78 5.67 -25.52 -12.92
C GLU A 78 4.81 -24.41 -13.53
N VAL A 79 5.26 -23.14 -13.44
CA VAL A 79 4.45 -21.99 -13.88
C VAL A 79 4.26 -21.94 -15.39
N PHE A 80 5.30 -22.30 -16.14
CA PHE A 80 5.28 -22.28 -17.59
C PHE A 80 5.28 -23.69 -18.15
N PRO A 81 4.53 -23.95 -19.24
CA PRO A 81 4.60 -25.23 -19.94
C PRO A 81 6.03 -25.55 -20.35
N ARG A 82 6.44 -26.80 -20.14
CA ARG A 82 7.81 -27.26 -20.42
C ARG A 82 7.79 -28.61 -21.11
N ASN A 83 8.81 -28.85 -21.92
CA ASN A 83 9.11 -30.17 -22.47
C ASN A 83 10.41 -30.67 -21.84
N ASP A 84 10.29 -31.63 -20.95
CA ASP A 84 11.43 -32.19 -20.22
C ASP A 84 12.37 -33.01 -21.12
N GLN A 85 11.85 -33.63 -22.18
CA GLN A 85 12.64 -34.43 -23.12
C GLN A 85 13.49 -33.57 -24.04
N GLU A 86 12.93 -32.47 -24.56
CA GLU A 86 13.64 -31.54 -25.44
C GLU A 86 14.37 -30.41 -24.70
N GLY A 87 14.16 -30.28 -23.38
CA GLY A 87 14.90 -29.33 -22.53
C GLY A 87 14.50 -27.85 -22.71
N TYR A 88 13.27 -27.57 -23.15
CA TYR A 88 12.77 -26.19 -23.32
C TYR A 88 11.58 -25.86 -22.41
N VAL A 89 11.40 -24.57 -22.19
CA VAL A 89 10.25 -23.96 -21.52
C VAL A 89 9.58 -22.95 -22.45
N VAL A 90 8.25 -22.92 -22.44
CA VAL A 90 7.42 -22.10 -23.32
C VAL A 90 7.11 -20.78 -22.62
N TYR A 91 7.42 -19.66 -23.27
CA TYR A 91 7.21 -18.30 -22.74
C TYR A 91 6.30 -17.50 -23.69
N PRO A 92 5.57 -16.50 -23.18
CA PRO A 92 4.84 -15.59 -24.05
C PRO A 92 5.83 -14.77 -24.87
N GLN A 93 5.54 -14.55 -26.14
CA GLN A 93 6.40 -13.78 -27.04
C GLN A 93 6.63 -12.35 -26.51
N GLY A 94 7.86 -11.86 -26.62
CA GLY A 94 8.23 -10.51 -26.18
C GLY A 94 8.22 -10.30 -24.66
N HIS A 95 8.31 -11.38 -23.88
CA HIS A 95 8.40 -11.34 -22.42
C HIS A 95 9.67 -12.01 -21.91
N ASN A 96 10.35 -11.34 -20.97
CA ASN A 96 11.53 -11.82 -20.27
C ASN A 96 11.29 -11.87 -18.76
N ASP A 97 12.07 -12.67 -18.03
CA ASP A 97 11.93 -12.70 -16.57
C ASP A 97 12.48 -11.42 -15.95
N TYR A 98 11.79 -10.92 -14.93
CA TYR A 98 12.29 -9.86 -14.07
C TYR A 98 12.43 -10.33 -12.62
N ALA A 99 11.41 -11.02 -12.10
CA ALA A 99 11.43 -11.52 -10.74
C ALA A 99 10.58 -12.77 -10.56
N VAL A 100 10.91 -13.54 -9.53
CA VAL A 100 9.98 -14.54 -8.97
C VAL A 100 9.25 -13.91 -7.78
N TYR A 101 7.97 -14.18 -7.63
CA TYR A 101 7.25 -13.88 -6.39
C TYR A 101 6.72 -15.16 -5.77
N HIS A 102 6.70 -15.23 -4.44
CA HIS A 102 6.00 -16.29 -3.72
C HIS A 102 5.42 -15.77 -2.40
N SER A 103 4.53 -16.56 -1.80
CA SER A 103 3.98 -16.33 -0.47
C SER A 103 4.34 -17.46 0.48
N HIS A 104 4.39 -17.15 1.77
CA HIS A 104 4.41 -18.18 2.81
C HIS A 104 2.99 -18.44 3.35
N PRO A 105 2.71 -19.67 3.81
CA PRO A 105 1.46 -19.97 4.51
C PRO A 105 1.41 -19.28 5.89
N ALA A 106 0.21 -19.15 6.44
CA ALA A 106 -0.04 -18.63 7.80
C ALA A 106 -0.17 -19.79 8.79
N LEU A 107 0.79 -20.71 8.74
CA LEU A 107 0.87 -21.84 9.68
C LEU A 107 1.79 -21.45 10.83
N GLU A 108 1.47 -21.92 12.05
CA GLU A 108 2.38 -21.75 13.18
C GLU A 108 3.71 -22.43 12.84
N ALA A 109 4.72 -21.61 12.62
CA ALA A 109 6.05 -22.04 12.23
C ALA A 109 7.07 -21.42 13.18
N GLY A 110 8.14 -22.17 13.43
CA GLY A 110 9.25 -21.74 14.27
C GLY A 110 9.38 -22.54 15.56
N LEU A 111 10.50 -22.29 16.25
CA LEU A 111 10.86 -23.02 17.45
C LEU A 111 10.08 -22.49 18.66
N PRO A 112 9.55 -23.35 19.56
CA PRO A 112 8.88 -22.91 20.78
C PRO A 112 9.71 -21.98 21.67
N GLU A 113 11.03 -22.11 21.63
CA GLU A 113 12.01 -21.32 22.37
C GLU A 113 12.17 -19.90 21.85
N TRP A 114 11.70 -19.62 20.63
CA TRP A 114 11.74 -18.27 20.05
C TRP A 114 10.72 -17.35 20.72
N SER A 115 11.12 -16.10 20.93
CA SER A 115 10.19 -15.06 21.36
C SER A 115 9.05 -14.91 20.34
N GLU A 116 7.93 -14.31 20.77
CA GLU A 116 6.80 -14.03 19.87
C GLU A 116 7.24 -13.24 18.63
N SER A 117 8.16 -12.28 18.78
CA SER A 117 8.66 -11.49 17.67
C SER A 117 9.48 -12.29 16.66
N GLU A 118 10.24 -13.27 17.13
CA GLU A 118 11.02 -14.15 16.25
C GLU A 118 10.13 -15.19 15.56
N ARG A 119 9.14 -15.75 16.27
CA ARG A 119 8.11 -16.62 15.68
C ARG A 119 7.27 -15.91 14.62
N ALA A 120 6.98 -14.62 14.82
CA ALA A 120 6.33 -13.79 13.79
C ALA A 120 7.28 -13.45 12.63
N THR A 121 8.56 -13.23 12.88
CA THR A 121 9.55 -12.88 11.84
C THR A 121 9.79 -14.03 10.88
N TYR A 122 9.85 -15.26 11.39
CA TYR A 122 10.23 -16.44 10.60
C TYR A 122 9.35 -16.66 9.34
N PRO A 123 8.02 -16.80 9.43
CA PRO A 123 7.18 -17.00 8.25
C PRO A 123 7.02 -15.73 7.40
N ASN A 124 7.34 -14.55 7.93
CA ASN A 124 7.23 -13.27 7.20
C ASN A 124 8.52 -12.82 6.52
N SER A 125 9.59 -13.63 6.55
CA SER A 125 10.89 -13.32 5.95
C SER A 125 11.37 -14.45 5.03
N PHE A 126 12.30 -14.15 4.12
CA PHE A 126 12.89 -15.16 3.25
C PHE A 126 13.53 -16.28 4.08
N SER A 127 13.09 -17.52 3.85
CA SER A 127 13.69 -18.68 4.50
C SER A 127 15.12 -18.91 4.01
N VAL A 128 15.89 -19.74 4.73
CA VAL A 128 17.25 -20.10 4.31
C VAL A 128 17.25 -20.73 2.90
N GLY A 129 16.23 -21.53 2.58
CA GLY A 129 16.04 -22.11 1.25
C GLY A 129 15.74 -21.06 0.19
N ASP A 130 14.92 -20.06 0.51
CA ASP A 130 14.61 -18.98 -0.43
C ASP A 130 15.84 -18.13 -0.71
N ILE A 131 16.61 -17.75 0.33
CA ILE A 131 17.85 -16.99 0.16
C ILE A 131 18.81 -17.74 -0.76
N TYR A 132 18.93 -19.07 -0.59
CA TYR A 132 19.73 -19.89 -1.50
C TYR A 132 19.18 -19.81 -2.94
N ALA A 133 17.89 -20.09 -3.14
CA ALA A 133 17.27 -20.14 -4.46
C ALA A 133 17.37 -18.79 -5.20
N VAL A 134 17.15 -17.68 -4.50
CA VAL A 134 17.21 -16.33 -5.05
C VAL A 134 18.63 -15.96 -5.50
N ILE A 135 19.65 -16.29 -4.71
CA ILE A 135 21.04 -15.99 -5.08
C ILE A 135 21.54 -16.96 -6.18
N ASP A 136 21.04 -18.20 -6.22
CA ASP A 136 21.35 -19.15 -7.29
C ASP A 136 20.78 -18.71 -8.66
N ASP A 137 19.58 -18.11 -8.67
CA ASP A 137 18.90 -17.60 -9.88
C ASP A 137 19.33 -16.18 -10.31
N GLN A 138 20.38 -15.62 -9.70
CA GLN A 138 20.82 -14.22 -9.88
C GLN A 138 21.20 -13.80 -11.32
N ASP A 139 21.37 -14.76 -12.23
CA ASP A 139 21.65 -14.51 -13.65
C ASP A 139 20.39 -14.40 -14.51
N VAL A 140 19.25 -14.84 -13.98
CA VAL A 140 17.98 -14.84 -14.71
C VAL A 140 17.02 -13.82 -14.10
N CYS A 141 16.87 -13.83 -12.77
CA CYS A 141 16.01 -12.90 -12.04
C CYS A 141 16.86 -11.97 -11.18
N PRO A 142 16.91 -10.66 -11.46
CA PRO A 142 17.59 -9.70 -10.59
C PRO A 142 16.88 -9.46 -9.25
N ALA A 143 15.60 -9.82 -9.12
CA ALA A 143 14.84 -9.61 -7.89
C ALA A 143 13.93 -10.79 -7.56
N SER A 144 13.55 -10.90 -6.29
CA SER A 144 12.48 -11.77 -5.82
C SER A 144 11.61 -11.07 -4.79
N TYR A 145 10.32 -11.39 -4.79
CA TYR A 145 9.33 -10.82 -3.86
C TYR A 145 8.76 -11.91 -2.95
N LEU A 146 8.59 -11.59 -1.67
CA LEU A 146 7.92 -12.44 -0.71
C LEU A 146 6.69 -11.74 -0.15
N SER A 147 5.54 -12.38 -0.30
CA SER A 147 4.26 -11.99 0.30
C SER A 147 4.09 -12.68 1.65
N GLY A 148 4.18 -11.90 2.74
CA GLY A 148 4.08 -12.41 4.11
C GLY A 148 2.64 -12.72 4.56
N PRO A 149 2.46 -13.65 5.52
CA PRO A 149 1.17 -13.84 6.22
C PRO A 149 0.70 -12.64 7.03
N ASP A 150 1.60 -11.73 7.42
CA ASP A 150 1.26 -10.47 8.10
C ASP A 150 0.77 -9.35 7.15
N GLY A 151 0.61 -9.66 5.87
CA GLY A 151 0.21 -8.70 4.84
C GLY A 151 1.36 -7.88 4.24
N SER A 152 2.61 -8.13 4.65
CA SER A 152 3.77 -7.50 4.04
C SER A 152 4.05 -8.01 2.63
N LEU A 153 4.73 -7.17 1.85
CA LEU A 153 5.40 -7.56 0.61
C LEU A 153 6.81 -7.02 0.70
N ILE A 154 7.80 -7.91 0.71
CA ILE A 154 9.21 -7.52 0.73
C ILE A 154 9.86 -7.94 -0.59
N LYS A 155 10.89 -7.19 -1.00
CA LYS A 155 11.67 -7.41 -2.22
C LYS A 155 13.12 -7.58 -1.86
N TYR A 156 13.76 -8.60 -2.40
CA TYR A 156 15.21 -8.73 -2.38
C TYR A 156 15.75 -8.58 -3.80
N THR A 157 16.64 -7.61 -4.01
CA THR A 157 17.36 -7.41 -5.27
C THR A 157 18.80 -7.86 -5.10
N VAL A 158 19.25 -8.78 -5.97
CA VAL A 158 20.61 -9.33 -5.92
C VAL A 158 21.62 -8.24 -6.24
N SER A 159 22.68 -8.17 -5.44
CA SER A 159 23.71 -7.12 -5.50
C SER A 159 25.04 -7.62 -6.07
N ARG A 160 25.24 -8.94 -6.10
CA ARG A 160 26.49 -9.63 -6.45
C ARG A 160 27.67 -9.23 -5.55
N SER A 161 27.38 -8.64 -4.39
CA SER A 161 28.39 -8.11 -3.47
C SER A 161 29.22 -9.24 -2.84
N ALA A 162 30.40 -8.90 -2.32
CA ALA A 162 31.20 -9.85 -1.54
C ALA A 162 30.46 -10.35 -0.28
N ALA A 163 29.59 -9.52 0.30
CA ALA A 163 28.76 -9.91 1.44
C ALA A 163 27.69 -10.94 1.02
N GLU A 164 27.06 -10.74 -0.14
CA GLU A 164 26.10 -11.68 -0.74
C GLU A 164 26.74 -13.03 -1.07
N LYS A 165 27.93 -13.04 -1.69
CA LYS A 165 28.68 -14.29 -1.94
C LYS A 165 29.05 -15.03 -0.66
N ARG A 166 29.34 -14.31 0.43
CA ARG A 166 29.59 -14.91 1.75
C ARG A 166 28.29 -15.47 2.35
N LEU A 167 27.19 -14.74 2.27
CA LEU A 167 25.89 -15.22 2.74
C LEU A 167 25.47 -16.48 1.98
N PHE A 168 25.63 -16.51 0.66
CA PHE A 168 25.31 -17.66 -0.19
C PHE A 168 26.01 -18.94 0.29
N LYS A 169 27.32 -18.87 0.57
CA LYS A 169 28.06 -20.02 1.13
C LYS A 169 27.54 -20.48 2.49
N ARG A 170 26.98 -19.58 3.31
CA ARG A 170 26.48 -19.90 4.66
C ARG A 170 25.07 -20.50 4.64
N VAL A 171 24.28 -20.19 3.61
CA VAL A 171 22.93 -20.76 3.40
C VAL A 171 22.96 -22.02 2.52
N ALA A 172 24.08 -22.29 1.86
CA ALA A 172 24.31 -23.54 1.14
C ALA A 172 24.54 -24.72 2.09
N GLY A 173 24.07 -25.89 1.68
CA GLY A 173 24.37 -27.18 2.29
C GLY A 173 25.82 -27.64 2.04
N PRO A 174 26.15 -28.89 2.38
CA PRO A 174 27.44 -29.50 2.08
C PRO A 174 27.77 -29.44 0.58
N ALA A 175 29.06 -29.45 0.22
CA ALA A 175 29.50 -29.36 -1.18
C ALA A 175 28.91 -30.44 -2.09
N SER A 176 28.55 -31.61 -1.55
CA SER A 176 27.88 -32.70 -2.28
C SER A 176 26.40 -32.42 -2.58
N MET A 177 25.74 -31.59 -1.77
CA MET A 177 24.34 -31.19 -1.92
C MET A 177 24.14 -29.72 -1.54
N PRO A 178 24.63 -28.76 -2.35
CA PRO A 178 24.61 -27.34 -1.99
C PRO A 178 23.19 -26.77 -1.79
N SER A 179 22.21 -27.30 -2.51
CA SER A 179 20.80 -26.89 -2.42
C SER A 179 20.08 -27.35 -1.14
N LEU A 180 20.67 -28.29 -0.37
CA LEU A 180 20.07 -28.82 0.85
C LEU A 180 20.31 -27.87 2.03
N SER A 181 19.59 -26.75 2.02
CA SER A 181 19.74 -25.62 2.95
C SER A 181 19.46 -25.97 4.42
N THR A 182 18.72 -27.05 4.71
CA THR A 182 18.51 -27.58 6.07
C THR A 182 19.82 -28.04 6.74
N LEU A 183 20.83 -28.38 5.95
CA LEU A 183 22.17 -28.73 6.45
C LEU A 183 23.15 -27.55 6.43
N SER A 184 22.69 -26.33 6.09
CA SER A 184 23.54 -25.14 6.01
C SER A 184 23.96 -24.60 7.37
N GLN A 185 24.99 -23.75 7.38
CA GLN A 185 25.45 -23.10 8.61
C GLN A 185 24.35 -22.22 9.23
N VAL A 186 23.63 -21.44 8.41
CA VAL A 186 22.56 -20.56 8.92
C VAL A 186 21.40 -21.36 9.48
N HIS A 187 20.98 -22.44 8.80
CA HIS A 187 19.89 -23.27 9.30
C HIS A 187 20.26 -23.95 10.63
N ARG A 188 21.46 -24.54 10.74
CA ARG A 188 21.92 -25.11 12.01
C ARG A 188 22.03 -24.07 13.13
N ALA A 189 22.43 -22.84 12.79
CA ALA A 189 22.53 -21.77 13.77
C ALA A 189 21.15 -21.34 14.32
N LEU A 190 20.11 -21.33 13.48
CA LEU A 190 18.71 -21.16 13.89
C LEU A 190 18.25 -22.30 14.82
N GLN A 191 18.53 -23.55 14.45
CA GLN A 191 18.18 -24.73 15.26
C GLN A 191 18.87 -24.74 16.63
N ASN A 192 20.11 -24.26 16.68
CA ASN A 192 20.90 -24.18 17.92
C ASN A 192 20.67 -22.87 18.70
N LEU A 193 19.71 -22.03 18.29
CA LEU A 193 19.39 -20.74 18.92
C LEU A 193 20.57 -19.75 19.00
N THR A 194 21.56 -19.93 18.13
CA THR A 194 22.74 -19.05 17.99
C THR A 194 22.53 -17.93 16.96
N LEU A 195 21.51 -18.08 16.12
CA LEU A 195 20.89 -17.02 15.33
C LEU A 195 19.38 -17.08 15.56
N MET A 196 18.76 -15.93 15.50
CA MET A 196 17.31 -15.78 15.46
C MET A 196 16.85 -15.41 14.04
N PRO A 197 15.58 -15.65 13.68
CA PRO A 197 15.01 -15.21 12.40
C PRO A 197 15.33 -13.75 12.03
N SER A 198 15.26 -12.81 12.98
CA SER A 198 15.60 -11.41 12.76
C SER A 198 17.09 -11.17 12.48
N ASP A 199 17.98 -12.03 12.96
CA ASP A 199 19.39 -11.99 12.58
C ASP A 199 19.58 -12.37 11.11
N VAL A 200 18.78 -13.33 10.60
CA VAL A 200 18.81 -13.72 9.19
C VAL A 200 18.33 -12.57 8.30
N VAL A 201 17.27 -11.86 8.69
CA VAL A 201 16.83 -10.63 8.01
C VAL A 201 17.96 -9.60 7.95
N ARG A 202 18.63 -9.33 9.07
CA ARG A 202 19.76 -8.39 9.12
C ARG A 202 20.94 -8.86 8.27
N LEU A 203 21.23 -10.17 8.21
CA LEU A 203 22.25 -10.72 7.33
C LEU A 203 21.90 -10.48 5.86
N LEU A 204 20.65 -10.70 5.47
CA LEU A 204 20.18 -10.48 4.10
C LEU A 204 20.23 -8.99 3.73
N ALA A 205 19.76 -8.11 4.61
CA ALA A 205 19.81 -6.64 4.45
C ALA A 205 21.23 -6.09 4.32
N ARG A 206 22.23 -6.70 4.98
CA ARG A 206 23.65 -6.34 4.85
C ARG A 206 24.30 -6.94 3.60
N ALA A 207 23.76 -8.05 3.09
CA ALA A 207 24.30 -8.78 1.96
C ALA A 207 23.91 -8.16 0.61
N GLY A 208 22.65 -7.75 0.46
CA GLY A 208 22.11 -7.17 -0.77
C GLY A 208 21.11 -6.04 -0.50
N ARG A 209 20.20 -5.80 -1.44
CA ARG A 209 19.17 -4.76 -1.30
C ARG A 209 17.84 -5.40 -0.93
N LEU A 210 17.56 -5.44 0.38
CA LEU A 210 16.26 -5.83 0.92
C LEU A 210 15.39 -4.59 1.11
N GLU A 211 14.15 -4.64 0.65
CA GLU A 211 13.20 -3.53 0.67
C GLU A 211 11.81 -4.00 1.10
N VAL A 212 11.10 -3.15 1.84
CA VAL A 212 9.67 -3.28 2.12
C VAL A 212 8.91 -2.57 1.01
N VAL A 213 8.04 -3.29 0.30
CA VAL A 213 7.20 -2.80 -0.80
C VAL A 213 5.76 -2.53 -0.33
N VAL A 214 5.26 -3.40 0.54
CA VAL A 214 4.01 -3.23 1.30
C VAL A 214 4.35 -3.39 2.79
N PRO A 215 4.08 -2.38 3.62
CA PRO A 215 4.48 -2.37 5.03
C PRO A 215 3.60 -3.28 5.88
N SER A 216 4.10 -3.65 7.07
CA SER A 216 3.33 -4.35 8.10
C SER A 216 3.82 -3.92 9.49
N ARG A 217 3.09 -4.27 10.56
CA ARG A 217 3.54 -4.00 11.94
C ARG A 217 4.91 -4.60 12.25
N LEU A 218 5.22 -5.75 11.66
CA LEU A 218 6.48 -6.45 11.86
C LEU A 218 7.63 -5.74 11.14
N TRP A 219 7.44 -5.44 9.85
CA TRP A 219 8.48 -4.93 8.95
C TRP A 219 8.72 -3.43 9.07
N GLY A 220 7.71 -2.68 9.49
CA GLY A 220 7.72 -1.23 9.53
C GLY A 220 7.50 -0.60 8.15
N LYS A 221 8.16 0.53 7.91
CA LYS A 221 7.93 1.44 6.78
C LYS A 221 8.39 0.86 5.43
N VAL A 222 7.79 1.34 4.34
CA VAL A 222 8.23 1.09 2.95
C VAL A 222 9.65 1.62 2.75
N GLY A 223 10.47 0.89 1.99
CA GLY A 223 11.82 1.30 1.63
C GLY A 223 12.89 0.31 2.07
N LYS A 224 14.15 0.76 2.06
CA LYS A 224 15.30 -0.12 2.28
C LYS A 224 15.38 -0.60 3.73
N VAL A 225 15.46 -1.91 3.90
CA VAL A 225 15.75 -2.55 5.18
C VAL A 225 17.25 -2.42 5.48
N THR A 226 17.57 -1.89 6.65
CA THR A 226 18.95 -1.64 7.09
C THR A 226 19.49 -2.80 7.93
N GLY A 227 20.82 -2.82 8.12
CA GLY A 227 21.48 -3.90 8.86
C GLY A 227 21.21 -3.92 10.37
N ASP A 228 20.52 -2.92 10.90
CA ASP A 228 20.09 -2.73 12.28
C ASP A 228 18.57 -2.95 12.46
N TRP A 229 17.88 -3.43 11.42
CA TRP A 229 16.45 -3.73 11.46
C TRP A 229 16.06 -4.61 12.66
N ARG A 230 14.92 -4.29 13.28
CA ARG A 230 14.32 -5.05 14.37
C ARG A 230 12.84 -5.28 14.08
N PRO A 231 12.29 -6.45 14.44
CA PRO A 231 10.85 -6.68 14.33
C PRO A 231 10.11 -5.69 15.23
N TYR A 232 9.05 -5.09 14.70
CA TYR A 232 8.26 -4.08 15.41
C TYR A 232 9.08 -2.86 15.86
N SER A 233 10.13 -2.47 15.13
CA SER A 233 10.99 -1.31 15.47
C SER A 233 10.22 0.00 15.67
N ASP A 234 9.04 0.13 15.05
CA ASP A 234 8.15 1.27 15.25
C ASP A 234 7.60 1.35 16.70
N LYS A 235 7.71 0.28 17.51
CA LYS A 235 7.37 0.29 18.94
C LYS A 235 8.43 0.96 19.83
N GLU A 236 9.72 0.86 19.49
CA GLU A 236 10.80 1.49 20.28
C GLU A 236 11.04 2.96 19.87
N GLY A 237 10.62 3.35 18.66
CA GLY A 237 10.61 4.74 18.18
C GLY A 237 9.31 5.50 18.48
N ALA A 238 8.25 4.82 18.93
CA ALA A 238 6.96 5.43 19.27
C ALA A 238 7.10 6.46 20.40
N ASP A 239 7.91 6.14 21.43
CA ASP A 239 8.19 6.99 22.61
C ASP A 239 8.88 8.35 22.30
N LYS A 240 9.25 8.60 21.03
CA LYS A 240 9.93 9.84 20.61
C LYS A 240 9.39 10.46 19.34
N ALA A 241 8.38 9.87 18.70
CA ALA A 241 7.76 10.47 17.52
C ALA A 241 6.81 11.60 17.95
N VAL A 242 7.35 12.76 18.32
CA VAL A 242 6.58 14.00 18.42
C VAL A 242 6.18 14.40 16.99
N VAL A 243 5.05 13.86 16.52
CA VAL A 243 4.45 14.28 15.25
C VAL A 243 3.64 15.54 15.54
N ARG A 244 4.24 16.68 15.22
CA ARG A 244 3.51 17.94 15.09
C ARG A 244 2.61 17.81 13.87
N SER A 245 1.30 18.02 14.02
CA SER A 245 0.46 18.43 12.89
C SER A 245 1.18 19.60 12.22
N PRO A 246 1.53 19.54 10.92
CA PRO A 246 2.09 20.71 10.27
C PRO A 246 1.02 21.79 10.33
N ALA A 247 1.25 22.82 11.14
CA ALA A 247 0.42 24.02 11.12
C ALA A 247 0.47 24.72 9.74
N VAL A 248 1.43 24.31 8.90
CA VAL A 248 1.70 24.84 7.58
C VAL A 248 1.78 23.68 6.59
N CYS A 249 1.02 23.77 5.50
CA CYS A 249 1.17 22.86 4.38
C CYS A 249 2.41 23.29 3.56
N GLU A 250 3.53 22.60 3.74
CA GLU A 250 4.75 22.87 2.99
C GLU A 250 4.75 22.10 1.67
N ALA A 251 4.90 22.80 0.56
CA ALA A 251 4.96 22.18 -0.75
C ALA A 251 6.31 21.46 -0.97
N VAL A 252 6.25 20.22 -1.43
CA VAL A 252 7.45 19.41 -1.75
C VAL A 252 7.76 19.56 -3.24
N TRP A 253 8.99 19.96 -3.58
CA TRP A 253 9.44 20.20 -4.96
C TRP A 253 10.71 19.40 -5.31
N PRO A 254 10.78 18.71 -6.46
CA PRO A 254 9.72 18.53 -7.46
C PRO A 254 8.60 17.59 -6.97
N PRO A 255 7.37 17.70 -7.50
CA PRO A 255 6.27 16.84 -7.09
C PRO A 255 6.57 15.39 -7.49
N LYS A 256 6.45 14.48 -6.51
CA LYS A 256 6.59 13.04 -6.75
C LYS A 256 5.48 12.55 -7.69
N ALA A 257 5.80 11.63 -8.59
CA ALA A 257 4.82 11.04 -9.49
C ALA A 257 3.73 10.30 -8.68
N LEU A 258 2.50 10.36 -9.18
CA LEU A 258 1.35 9.70 -8.56
C LEU A 258 1.37 8.20 -8.84
N SER A 259 1.10 7.40 -7.81
CA SER A 259 0.65 6.00 -8.00
C SER A 259 -0.85 6.04 -8.23
N LEU A 260 -1.32 5.34 -9.26
CA LEU A 260 -2.71 5.41 -9.69
C LEU A 260 -3.31 4.02 -9.75
N SER A 261 -4.51 3.87 -9.19
CA SER A 261 -5.30 2.63 -9.30
C SER A 261 -5.64 2.26 -10.75
N GLY A 262 -6.28 1.11 -10.94
CA GLY A 262 -7.03 0.82 -12.17
C GLY A 262 -8.18 1.81 -12.43
N GLU A 263 -8.84 1.67 -13.58
CA GLU A 263 -10.03 2.45 -13.96
C GLU A 263 -11.29 1.88 -13.30
N PHE A 264 -12.16 2.76 -12.80
CA PHE A 264 -13.46 2.44 -12.20
C PHE A 264 -14.60 3.11 -12.97
N ALA A 265 -15.76 2.47 -13.04
CA ALA A 265 -16.96 3.04 -13.68
C ALA A 265 -17.63 4.11 -12.82
N HIS A 266 -17.50 4.03 -11.49
CA HIS A 266 -18.16 4.93 -10.54
C HIS A 266 -17.18 5.47 -9.50
N ALA A 267 -17.39 6.72 -9.08
CA ALA A 267 -16.60 7.38 -8.04
C ALA A 267 -16.69 6.64 -6.70
N ASP A 268 -17.86 6.11 -6.35
CA ASP A 268 -18.08 5.35 -5.11
C ASP A 268 -17.24 4.06 -5.07
N ASP A 269 -17.03 3.39 -6.22
CA ASP A 269 -16.19 2.18 -6.30
C ASP A 269 -14.71 2.52 -6.17
N ALA A 270 -14.29 3.61 -6.80
CA ALA A 270 -12.95 4.16 -6.62
C ALA A 270 -12.71 4.53 -5.15
N ALA A 271 -13.68 5.15 -4.48
CA ALA A 271 -13.58 5.48 -3.06
C ALA A 271 -13.51 4.24 -2.15
N ARG A 272 -14.28 3.18 -2.44
CA ARG A 272 -14.17 1.89 -1.73
C ARG A 272 -12.78 1.27 -1.89
N TYR A 273 -12.20 1.36 -3.08
CA TYR A 273 -10.82 0.93 -3.30
C TYR A 273 -9.84 1.71 -2.41
N ALA A 274 -9.93 3.04 -2.39
CA ALA A 274 -9.09 3.86 -1.52
C ALA A 274 -9.30 3.54 -0.02
N HIS A 275 -10.55 3.34 0.40
CA HIS A 275 -10.93 2.98 1.77
C HIS A 275 -10.26 1.67 2.21
N GLY A 276 -10.39 0.60 1.43
CA GLY A 276 -9.76 -0.69 1.75
C GLY A 276 -8.23 -0.62 1.80
N ARG A 277 -7.61 0.27 1.03
CA ARG A 277 -6.15 0.48 1.03
C ARG A 277 -5.68 1.21 2.30
N LEU A 278 -6.50 2.13 2.84
CA LEU A 278 -6.21 2.88 4.06
C LEU A 278 -6.45 2.05 5.31
N ASP A 279 -7.56 1.30 5.34
CA ASP A 279 -7.94 0.46 6.48
C ASP A 279 -6.89 -0.63 6.77
N ALA A 280 -6.20 -1.10 5.73
CA ALA A 280 -5.11 -2.07 5.85
C ALA A 280 -3.76 -1.49 6.36
N ARG A 281 -3.65 -0.17 6.56
CA ARG A 281 -2.36 0.52 6.79
C ARG A 281 -2.40 1.38 8.05
N ILE A 282 -1.27 1.49 8.76
CA ILE A 282 -1.09 2.51 9.80
C ILE A 282 -0.63 3.82 9.13
N HIS A 283 -1.35 4.91 9.38
CA HIS A 283 -1.11 6.21 8.75
C HIS A 283 -1.50 7.39 9.66
N SER A 284 -0.80 8.50 9.46
CA SER A 284 -1.21 9.84 9.88
C SER A 284 -2.43 10.29 9.06
N GLN A 285 -2.92 11.51 9.26
CA GLN A 285 -4.03 12.03 8.48
C GLN A 285 -3.72 11.98 6.97
N VAL A 286 -4.61 11.39 6.18
CA VAL A 286 -4.47 11.28 4.72
C VAL A 286 -5.52 12.12 4.04
N ILE A 287 -5.08 12.92 3.07
CA ILE A 287 -5.94 13.57 2.08
C ILE A 287 -5.46 13.08 0.71
N GLY A 288 -6.33 12.47 -0.07
CA GLY A 288 -6.04 12.09 -1.45
C GLY A 288 -7.20 12.42 -2.38
N PHE A 289 -7.07 12.07 -3.66
CA PHE A 289 -7.96 12.62 -4.68
C PHE A 289 -8.36 11.60 -5.73
N LEU A 290 -9.56 11.84 -6.27
CA LEU A 290 -10.15 11.08 -7.35
C LEU A 290 -9.95 11.85 -8.64
N LEU A 291 -9.57 11.12 -9.68
CA LEU A 291 -9.40 11.62 -11.02
C LEU A 291 -10.55 11.13 -11.90
N PHE A 292 -11.11 12.02 -12.72
CA PHE A 292 -12.15 11.70 -13.68
C PHE A 292 -11.68 11.99 -15.09
N ASN A 293 -11.96 11.07 -16.01
CA ASN A 293 -11.80 11.27 -17.44
C ASN A 293 -13.19 11.52 -18.06
N PRO A 294 -13.50 12.74 -18.54
CA PRO A 294 -14.82 13.06 -19.07
C PRO A 294 -15.13 12.40 -20.41
N VAL A 295 -14.10 12.00 -21.17
CA VAL A 295 -14.27 11.32 -22.46
C VAL A 295 -14.61 9.85 -22.25
N ARG A 296 -13.82 9.15 -21.43
CA ARG A 296 -14.02 7.73 -21.13
C ARG A 296 -15.11 7.47 -20.09
N ARG A 297 -15.46 8.50 -19.30
CA ARG A 297 -16.37 8.43 -18.14
C ARG A 297 -15.90 7.45 -17.08
N THR A 298 -14.59 7.40 -16.86
CA THR A 298 -13.92 6.50 -15.90
C THR A 298 -13.23 7.28 -14.80
N TYR A 299 -13.19 6.71 -13.62
CA TYR A 299 -12.52 7.23 -12.44
C TYR A 299 -11.20 6.50 -12.16
N ARG A 300 -10.22 7.18 -11.57
CA ARG A 300 -9.02 6.59 -10.98
C ARG A 300 -8.76 7.21 -9.61
N ILE A 301 -8.14 6.47 -8.72
CA ILE A 301 -7.65 6.96 -7.42
C ILE A 301 -6.18 7.31 -7.56
N ALA A 302 -5.81 8.52 -7.13
CA ALA A 302 -4.43 8.77 -6.74
C ALA A 302 -4.20 8.08 -5.39
N GLU A 303 -3.43 7.01 -5.41
CA GLU A 303 -3.28 6.15 -4.25
C GLU A 303 -2.56 6.88 -3.11
N PRO A 304 -2.91 6.58 -1.85
CA PRO A 304 -2.18 7.12 -0.72
C PRO A 304 -0.79 6.49 -0.71
N ILE A 305 0.20 7.18 -1.27
CA ILE A 305 1.60 6.83 -1.09
C ILE A 305 2.01 7.38 0.27
N LEU A 306 2.41 6.46 1.15
CA LEU A 306 2.79 6.77 2.53
C LEU A 306 4.28 6.47 2.71
N GLU A 307 5.04 7.44 3.20
CA GLU A 307 6.38 7.24 3.75
C GLU A 307 6.30 7.52 5.24
N GLU A 308 6.70 6.57 6.07
CA GLU A 308 6.62 6.72 7.52
C GLU A 308 5.20 6.92 8.10
N GLY A 309 4.17 6.46 7.37
CA GLY A 309 2.77 6.75 7.71
C GLY A 309 2.34 8.18 7.35
N ASN A 310 3.22 9.02 6.79
CA ASN A 310 2.88 10.34 6.29
C ASN A 310 2.61 10.30 4.79
N PRO A 311 1.61 11.03 4.28
CA PRO A 311 1.45 11.25 2.85
C PRO A 311 2.75 11.82 2.25
N VAL A 312 3.27 11.20 1.18
CA VAL A 312 4.47 11.69 0.48
C VAL A 312 4.25 12.99 -0.30
N TYR A 313 3.00 13.43 -0.38
CA TYR A 313 2.60 14.67 -1.03
C TYR A 313 1.85 15.55 -0.05
N ALA A 314 2.10 16.85 -0.13
CA ALA A 314 1.35 17.83 0.62
C ALA A 314 0.04 18.16 -0.12
N PRO A 315 -1.14 18.14 0.53
CA PRO A 315 -2.40 18.42 -0.14
C PRO A 315 -2.42 19.78 -0.87
N CYS A 316 -1.76 20.79 -0.31
CA CYS A 316 -1.56 22.10 -0.95
C CYS A 316 -0.82 22.04 -2.29
N SER A 317 0.08 21.08 -2.50
CA SER A 317 0.77 20.90 -3.78
C SER A 317 -0.16 20.29 -4.82
N VAL A 318 -0.91 19.26 -4.43
CA VAL A 318 -1.87 18.55 -5.29
C VAL A 318 -3.03 19.45 -5.71
N PHE A 319 -3.59 20.19 -4.77
CA PHE A 319 -4.72 21.08 -5.00
C PHE A 319 -4.27 22.50 -5.36
N HIS A 320 -3.00 22.69 -5.75
CA HIS A 320 -2.51 23.99 -6.20
C HIS A 320 -3.27 24.44 -7.47
N PRO A 321 -3.73 25.70 -7.54
CA PRO A 321 -4.50 26.19 -8.70
C PRO A 321 -3.67 26.23 -9.98
N ASP A 322 -2.37 26.47 -9.87
CA ASP A 322 -1.44 26.43 -11.00
C ASP A 322 -0.91 24.99 -11.21
N ALA A 323 -1.09 24.48 -12.43
CA ALA A 323 -0.68 23.15 -12.86
C ALA A 323 0.82 22.91 -12.75
N TYR A 324 1.65 23.96 -12.80
CA TYR A 324 3.09 23.86 -12.64
C TYR A 324 3.48 23.23 -11.29
N TYR A 325 2.75 23.55 -10.23
CA TYR A 325 3.04 23.09 -8.87
C TYR A 325 2.41 21.73 -8.53
N ARG A 326 1.66 21.15 -9.46
CA ARG A 326 0.94 19.89 -9.24
C ARG A 326 1.75 18.71 -9.77
N PRO A 327 1.59 17.51 -9.18
CA PRO A 327 1.99 16.28 -9.85
C PRO A 327 1.32 16.19 -11.23
N PRO A 328 2.05 15.72 -12.26
CA PRO A 328 1.48 15.56 -13.59
C PRO A 328 0.32 14.55 -13.54
N LEU A 329 -0.84 14.97 -14.06
CA LEU A 329 -2.00 14.10 -14.18
C LEU A 329 -1.93 13.29 -15.50
N PRO A 330 -2.47 12.08 -15.55
CA PRO A 330 -2.60 11.34 -16.80
C PRO A 330 -3.39 12.15 -17.83
N ALA A 331 -3.03 11.98 -19.11
CA ALA A 331 -3.69 12.68 -20.20
C ALA A 331 -5.22 12.48 -20.16
N GLY A 332 -5.97 13.59 -20.22
CA GLY A 332 -7.43 13.60 -20.20
C GLY A 332 -8.08 13.44 -18.83
N TYR A 333 -7.31 13.27 -17.76
CA TYR A 333 -7.86 13.23 -16.40
C TYR A 333 -7.82 14.60 -15.72
N ARG A 334 -8.85 14.88 -14.92
CA ARG A 334 -8.93 16.03 -14.01
C ARG A 334 -9.22 15.55 -12.58
N ILE A 335 -8.83 16.34 -11.59
CA ILE A 335 -9.31 16.16 -10.21
C ILE A 335 -10.82 16.38 -10.20
N ASP A 336 -11.56 15.44 -9.62
CA ASP A 336 -13.02 15.45 -9.55
C ASP A 336 -13.55 15.18 -8.15
N GLY A 337 -12.76 14.59 -7.25
CA GLY A 337 -13.17 14.34 -5.88
C GLY A 337 -12.00 14.22 -4.94
N MET A 338 -12.31 14.07 -3.66
CA MET A 338 -11.33 13.92 -2.59
C MET A 338 -11.71 12.78 -1.66
N TYR A 339 -10.73 12.05 -1.15
CA TYR A 339 -10.94 11.15 -0.03
C TYR A 339 -10.06 11.58 1.15
N PHE A 340 -10.56 11.35 2.34
CA PHE A 340 -9.94 11.71 3.59
C PHE A 340 -9.94 10.51 4.53
N SER A 341 -8.88 10.35 5.31
CA SER A 341 -8.88 9.44 6.46
C SER A 341 -8.16 10.07 7.65
N SER A 342 -8.75 9.92 8.83
CA SER A 342 -8.15 10.34 10.09
C SER A 342 -6.92 9.49 10.40
N ALA A 343 -5.97 10.04 11.15
CA ALA A 343 -4.85 9.24 11.62
C ALA A 343 -5.35 8.03 12.43
N ASN A 344 -4.81 6.85 12.15
CA ASN A 344 -5.08 5.62 12.91
C ASN A 344 -3.86 5.17 13.73
N LEU A 345 -2.93 6.10 13.97
CA LEU A 345 -1.80 5.95 14.87
C LEU A 345 -2.29 5.80 16.33
N ALA A 346 -1.66 4.91 17.10
CA ALA A 346 -1.92 4.81 18.53
C ALA A 346 -1.32 6.04 19.24
N ALA A 347 -2.15 6.83 19.94
CA ALA A 347 -1.68 7.89 20.82
C ALA A 347 -1.07 7.30 22.10
N GLU A 348 0.04 7.88 22.59
CA GLU A 348 0.58 7.53 23.91
C GLU A 348 -0.41 7.90 25.04
N GLY A 349 -0.61 6.98 25.98
CA GLY A 349 -1.13 7.33 27.31
C GLY A 349 -2.65 7.48 27.46
N GLY A 350 -3.47 7.25 26.45
CA GLY A 350 -4.93 7.32 26.62
C GLY A 350 -5.66 6.90 25.36
N ARG A 351 -6.81 6.24 25.57
CA ARG A 351 -7.77 5.78 24.55
C ARG A 351 -7.63 6.55 23.23
N SER A 352 -7.32 5.84 22.13
CA SER A 352 -7.62 6.36 20.80
C SER A 352 -9.11 6.67 20.78
N GLU A 353 -9.47 7.96 20.86
CA GLU A 353 -10.85 8.38 20.65
C GLU A 353 -11.19 7.99 19.22
N GLN A 354 -11.83 6.82 19.06
CA GLN A 354 -12.36 6.40 17.78
C GLN A 354 -13.28 7.51 17.28
N ARG A 355 -12.92 8.15 16.16
CA ARG A 355 -13.67 9.27 15.59
C ARG A 355 -14.56 8.77 14.47
N PRO A 356 -15.90 8.77 14.65
CA PRO A 356 -16.80 8.20 13.66
C PRO A 356 -17.09 9.16 12.50
N PHE A 357 -16.64 10.42 12.55
CA PHE A 357 -17.05 11.46 11.61
C PHE A 357 -15.98 12.54 11.40
N PHE A 358 -16.13 13.36 10.36
CA PHE A 358 -15.23 14.47 10.01
C PHE A 358 -15.02 15.43 11.18
N GLU A 359 -13.80 15.82 11.52
CA GLU A 359 -13.64 16.99 12.40
C GLU A 359 -14.06 18.28 11.67
N PRO A 360 -14.65 19.26 12.37
CA PRO A 360 -14.92 20.58 11.80
C PRO A 360 -13.71 21.18 11.08
N ASP A 361 -12.51 21.09 11.63
CA ASP A 361 -11.30 21.62 10.99
C ASP A 361 -10.94 20.85 9.69
N ASP A 362 -11.21 19.55 9.63
CA ASP A 362 -11.01 18.74 8.42
C ASP A 362 -12.03 19.10 7.35
N LEU A 363 -13.29 19.26 7.74
CA LEU A 363 -14.36 19.69 6.84
C LEU A 363 -14.11 21.13 6.35
N HIS A 364 -13.54 22.01 7.18
CA HIS A 364 -13.07 23.32 6.74
C HIS A 364 -11.99 23.19 5.65
N ARG A 365 -10.97 22.35 5.86
CA ARG A 365 -9.91 22.13 4.85
C ARG A 365 -10.50 21.65 3.53
N VAL A 366 -11.49 20.76 3.59
CA VAL A 366 -12.22 20.32 2.41
C VAL A 366 -12.88 21.49 1.67
N PHE A 367 -13.61 22.35 2.39
CA PHE A 367 -14.24 23.52 1.77
C PHE A 367 -13.23 24.51 1.21
N SER A 368 -12.06 24.67 1.85
CA SER A 368 -11.01 25.56 1.34
C SER A 368 -10.36 25.05 0.05
N TYR A 369 -10.27 23.72 -0.14
CA TYR A 369 -9.79 23.12 -1.39
C TYR A 369 -10.78 23.24 -2.57
N ARG A 370 -12.07 23.32 -2.28
CA ARG A 370 -13.14 23.52 -3.28
C ARG A 370 -13.33 24.99 -3.69
N HIS A 371 -12.93 25.93 -2.84
CA HIS A 371 -13.28 27.34 -3.03
C HIS A 371 -12.48 28.02 -4.16
N LYS A 372 -13.06 28.11 -5.37
CA LYS A 372 -12.54 28.93 -6.47
C LYS A 372 -12.81 30.43 -6.23
N PRO A 373 -11.80 31.28 -5.95
CA PRO A 373 -12.04 32.71 -5.81
C PRO A 373 -12.37 33.35 -7.18
N VAL A 374 -13.35 34.27 -7.20
CA VAL A 374 -13.80 34.98 -8.42
C VAL A 374 -12.70 35.90 -9.00
N LYS A 375 -11.79 36.41 -8.15
CA LYS A 375 -10.58 37.16 -8.53
C LYS A 375 -9.42 36.70 -7.65
N ARG A 376 -8.24 36.44 -8.22
CA ARG A 376 -7.00 36.16 -7.48
C ARG A 376 -6.57 37.45 -6.75
N PRO A 377 -6.72 37.56 -5.42
CA PRO A 377 -6.23 38.74 -4.70
C PRO A 377 -4.70 38.71 -4.73
N LYS A 378 -4.05 39.85 -4.98
CA LYS A 378 -2.58 39.92 -5.06
C LYS A 378 -1.88 39.65 -3.72
N ASP A 379 -2.59 39.85 -2.60
CA ASP A 379 -2.02 39.93 -1.25
C ASP A 379 -2.57 38.89 -0.26
N LEU A 380 -3.32 37.88 -0.73
CA LEU A 380 -3.83 36.79 0.12
C LEU A 380 -3.14 35.46 -0.22
N PRO A 381 -2.97 34.54 0.77
CA PRO A 381 -2.44 33.21 0.51
C PRO A 381 -3.28 32.50 -0.56
N ILE A 382 -2.59 31.73 -1.41
CA ILE A 382 -3.16 31.02 -2.55
C ILE A 382 -4.36 30.19 -2.07
N ARG A 383 -5.57 30.53 -2.54
CA ARG A 383 -6.77 29.71 -2.32
C ARG A 383 -6.89 28.69 -3.45
N TYR A 384 -6.94 27.42 -3.07
CA TYR A 384 -7.10 26.25 -3.93
C TYR A 384 -8.52 26.19 -4.52
N GLY A 385 -8.71 25.63 -5.71
CA GLY A 385 -10.02 25.68 -6.35
C GLY A 385 -10.28 24.61 -7.40
N PHE A 386 -10.76 23.44 -6.96
CA PHE A 386 -11.29 22.41 -7.84
C PHE A 386 -12.80 22.27 -7.67
N GLU A 387 -13.50 22.04 -8.77
CA GLU A 387 -14.86 21.52 -8.68
C GLU A 387 -14.77 20.07 -8.24
N MET A 388 -15.36 19.77 -7.10
CA MET A 388 -15.40 18.43 -6.52
C MET A 388 -16.84 17.93 -6.55
N SER A 389 -17.05 16.77 -7.18
CA SER A 389 -18.34 16.10 -7.25
C SER A 389 -18.65 15.33 -5.97
N ALA A 390 -17.64 14.78 -5.29
CA ALA A 390 -17.81 14.06 -4.04
C ALA A 390 -16.57 14.13 -3.15
N ILE A 391 -16.82 14.10 -1.84
CA ILE A 391 -15.83 13.98 -0.78
C ILE A 391 -16.10 12.68 -0.02
N TYR A 392 -15.08 11.87 0.17
CA TYR A 392 -15.18 10.58 0.86
C TYR A 392 -14.42 10.60 2.19
N PHE A 393 -14.98 9.97 3.22
CA PHE A 393 -14.36 9.86 4.54
C PHE A 393 -14.28 8.40 4.96
N SER A 394 -13.06 7.93 5.12
CA SER A 394 -12.71 6.64 5.68
C SER A 394 -12.61 6.79 7.19
N ALA A 395 -13.63 6.30 7.89
CA ALA A 395 -13.71 6.33 9.34
C ALA A 395 -12.91 5.17 9.95
N LEU A 396 -12.37 5.39 11.16
CA LEU A 396 -11.54 4.41 11.87
C LEU A 396 -12.29 3.15 12.30
N ASP A 397 -13.62 3.22 12.38
CA ASP A 397 -14.48 2.08 12.70
C ASP A 397 -14.89 1.28 11.46
N GLY A 398 -14.25 1.55 10.31
CA GLY A 398 -14.47 0.86 9.04
C GLY A 398 -15.61 1.44 8.20
N ALA A 399 -16.31 2.48 8.66
CA ALA A 399 -17.33 3.14 7.84
C ALA A 399 -16.69 3.94 6.71
N LEU A 400 -17.36 3.95 5.56
CA LEU A 400 -17.05 4.85 4.44
C LEU A 400 -18.23 5.77 4.22
N LEU A 401 -18.02 7.07 4.39
CA LEU A 401 -19.03 8.10 4.18
C LEU A 401 -18.71 8.88 2.90
N SER A 402 -19.74 9.33 2.21
CA SER A 402 -19.62 10.25 1.08
C SER A 402 -20.44 11.50 1.31
N TYR A 403 -19.86 12.67 1.10
CA TYR A 403 -20.52 13.96 1.11
C TYR A 403 -20.51 14.55 -0.30
N THR A 404 -21.70 14.75 -0.87
CA THR A 404 -21.86 15.45 -2.15
C THR A 404 -22.27 16.89 -1.87
N PRO A 405 -21.45 17.86 -2.32
CA PRO A 405 -21.77 19.27 -2.13
C PRO A 405 -23.09 19.70 -2.76
N SER A 406 -23.90 20.49 -2.06
CA SER A 406 -25.18 20.99 -2.57
C SER A 406 -25.10 22.36 -3.24
N HIS A 407 -24.05 23.13 -2.95
CA HIS A 407 -23.91 24.55 -3.28
C HIS A 407 -25.03 25.44 -2.70
N SER A 408 -25.70 24.99 -1.63
CA SER A 408 -26.76 25.74 -0.96
C SER A 408 -26.22 26.85 -0.04
N GLU A 409 -27.10 27.78 0.37
CA GLU A 409 -26.76 28.77 1.40
C GLU A 409 -26.41 28.11 2.74
N GLN A 410 -27.06 26.99 3.07
CA GLN A 410 -26.77 26.20 4.27
C GLN A 410 -25.36 25.58 4.22
N GLU A 411 -24.91 25.13 3.05
CA GLU A 411 -23.53 24.66 2.85
C GLU A 411 -22.53 25.81 3.02
N LEU A 412 -22.84 26.99 2.48
CA LEU A 412 -21.99 28.16 2.64
C LEU A 412 -21.91 28.61 4.10
N GLU A 413 -23.02 28.57 4.84
CA GLU A 413 -23.05 28.84 6.28
C GLU A 413 -22.19 27.81 7.04
N LEU A 414 -22.40 26.51 6.77
CA LEU A 414 -21.60 25.45 7.37
C LEU A 414 -20.10 25.68 7.13
N SER A 415 -19.70 26.03 5.91
CA SER A 415 -18.30 26.29 5.56
C SER A 415 -17.64 27.41 6.37
N ARG A 416 -18.42 28.42 6.79
CA ARG A 416 -17.95 29.49 7.68
C ARG A 416 -17.87 29.00 9.12
N ARG A 417 -18.91 28.32 9.60
CA ARG A 417 -19.05 27.85 10.99
C ARG A 417 -18.05 26.77 11.39
N VAL A 418 -17.60 25.95 10.44
CA VAL A 418 -16.53 24.96 10.69
C VAL A 418 -15.13 25.61 10.75
N SER A 419 -15.00 26.88 10.39
CA SER A 419 -13.73 27.60 10.44
C SER A 419 -13.57 28.38 11.73
N ARG A 420 -12.55 28.02 12.52
CA ARG A 420 -12.12 28.83 13.68
C ARG A 420 -11.66 30.23 13.27
N VAL A 421 -11.12 30.40 12.06
CA VAL A 421 -10.66 31.70 11.55
C VAL A 421 -11.83 32.65 11.29
N TYR A 422 -12.97 32.14 10.79
CA TYR A 422 -14.14 32.97 10.53
C TYR A 422 -15.07 33.11 11.75
N SER A 423 -15.22 32.06 12.55
CA SER A 423 -16.25 32.01 13.60
C SER A 423 -15.69 32.05 15.03
N GLY A 424 -14.37 31.96 15.25
CA GLY A 424 -13.76 32.09 16.58
C GLY A 424 -14.42 31.18 17.64
N ALA A 425 -14.87 31.78 18.73
CA ALA A 425 -15.57 31.11 19.84
C ALA A 425 -16.95 30.54 19.44
N GLU A 426 -17.57 31.04 18.37
CA GLU A 426 -18.84 30.52 17.85
C GLU A 426 -18.64 29.37 16.85
N SER A 427 -17.40 28.95 16.58
CA SER A 427 -17.13 27.84 15.66
C SER A 427 -17.73 26.53 16.17
N ILE A 428 -18.14 25.65 15.25
CA ILE A 428 -18.67 24.32 15.61
C ILE A 428 -17.67 23.54 16.47
N GLN A 429 -16.37 23.68 16.19
CA GLN A 429 -15.33 23.05 16.99
C GLN A 429 -15.33 23.55 18.45
N ALA A 430 -15.53 24.85 18.68
CA ALA A 430 -15.61 25.41 20.03
C ALA A 430 -16.90 24.94 20.75
N GLN A 431 -18.04 24.94 20.04
CA GLN A 431 -19.32 24.47 20.60
C GLN A 431 -19.29 22.98 20.99
N LEU A 432 -18.64 22.13 20.19
CA LEU A 432 -18.42 20.71 20.52
C LEU A 432 -17.51 20.55 21.75
N ALA A 433 -16.44 21.36 21.86
CA ALA A 433 -15.50 21.30 22.97
C ALA A 433 -16.12 21.76 24.31
N GLU A 434 -17.02 22.75 24.26
CA GLU A 434 -17.74 23.27 25.43
C GLU A 434 -19.01 22.45 25.77
N GLY A 435 -19.37 21.46 24.95
CA GLY A 435 -20.57 20.63 25.13
C GLY A 435 -21.88 21.37 24.81
N LEU A 436 -21.81 22.54 24.15
CA LEU A 436 -22.98 23.30 23.69
C LEU A 436 -23.66 22.66 22.48
N MET A 437 -22.94 21.81 21.75
CA MET A 437 -23.43 21.05 20.60
C MET A 437 -23.08 19.57 20.77
N GLY A 438 -24.01 18.67 20.48
CA GLY A 438 -23.76 17.23 20.43
C GLY A 438 -23.13 16.78 19.11
N ALA A 439 -22.40 15.66 19.13
CA ALA A 439 -21.83 15.07 17.91
C ALA A 439 -22.91 14.70 16.87
N GLN A 440 -24.09 14.25 17.32
CA GLN A 440 -25.22 13.97 16.43
C GLN A 440 -25.79 15.25 15.79
N ASP A 441 -25.86 16.36 16.53
CA ASP A 441 -26.34 17.63 15.99
C ASP A 441 -25.39 18.14 14.90
N TYR A 442 -24.09 17.97 15.10
CA TYR A 442 -23.11 18.28 14.07
C TYR A 442 -23.27 17.38 12.82
N VAL A 443 -23.48 16.07 12.98
CA VAL A 443 -23.79 15.18 11.84
C VAL A 443 -25.03 15.66 11.09
N ARG A 444 -26.11 16.03 11.80
CA ARG A 444 -27.34 16.56 11.20
C ARG A 444 -27.10 17.87 10.45
N LEU A 445 -26.27 18.76 10.99
CA LEU A 445 -25.87 20.01 10.31
C LEU A 445 -25.15 19.71 8.99
N VAL A 446 -24.21 18.76 8.99
CA VAL A 446 -23.49 18.36 7.76
C VAL A 446 -24.45 17.70 6.77
N ALA A 447 -25.32 16.80 7.23
CA ALA A 447 -26.33 16.14 6.40
C ALA A 447 -27.41 17.09 5.86
N GLY A 448 -27.71 18.19 6.56
CA GLY A 448 -28.63 19.23 6.07
C GLY A 448 -27.98 20.16 5.05
N ALA A 449 -26.68 20.43 5.21
CA ALA A 449 -25.91 21.29 4.30
C ALA A 449 -25.65 20.64 2.93
N GLY A 450 -25.53 19.32 2.84
CA GLY A 450 -25.30 18.61 1.58
C GLY A 450 -25.70 17.14 1.66
N HIS A 451 -25.48 16.37 0.60
CA HIS A 451 -25.93 14.98 0.58
C HIS A 451 -24.89 14.07 1.23
N LEU A 452 -25.11 13.75 2.51
CA LEU A 452 -24.31 12.79 3.25
C LEU A 452 -24.87 11.37 3.08
N ARG A 453 -24.03 10.41 2.67
CA ARG A 453 -24.40 9.00 2.53
C ARG A 453 -23.39 8.09 3.21
N VAL A 454 -23.87 6.98 3.74
CA VAL A 454 -23.05 5.85 4.20
C VAL A 454 -22.90 4.86 3.05
N LEU A 455 -21.66 4.64 2.59
CA LEU A 455 -21.32 3.68 1.51
C LEU A 455 -20.85 2.32 2.05
N GLN A 456 -20.24 2.31 3.23
CA GLN A 456 -19.87 1.12 3.98
C GLN A 456 -20.24 1.33 5.45
N THR A 457 -20.92 0.35 6.03
CA THR A 457 -21.45 0.42 7.40
C THR A 457 -20.39 0.08 8.44
N SER A 458 -20.60 0.57 9.66
CA SER A 458 -19.85 0.20 10.86
C SER A 458 -20.79 0.04 12.06
N GLU A 459 -20.25 -0.26 13.24
CA GLU A 459 -21.02 -0.26 14.50
C GLU A 459 -21.72 1.09 14.76
N ARG A 460 -21.09 2.20 14.39
CA ARG A 460 -21.62 3.56 14.61
C ARG A 460 -22.40 4.10 13.41
N TRP A 461 -22.21 3.51 12.24
CA TRP A 461 -22.96 3.78 11.01
C TRP A 461 -23.66 2.51 10.51
N PRO A 462 -24.69 2.03 11.21
CA PRO A 462 -25.28 0.71 10.94
C PRO A 462 -26.14 0.66 9.66
N VAL A 463 -26.55 1.80 9.12
CA VAL A 463 -27.48 1.89 7.99
C VAL A 463 -26.78 2.52 6.79
N ALA A 464 -26.69 1.78 5.69
CA ALA A 464 -26.21 2.29 4.40
C ALA A 464 -27.25 3.21 3.74
N GLY A 465 -26.78 4.19 2.95
CA GLY A 465 -27.64 5.12 2.21
C GLY A 465 -27.61 6.54 2.75
N LEU A 466 -28.63 7.34 2.41
CA LEU A 466 -28.69 8.77 2.75
C LEU A 466 -28.87 8.96 4.26
N VAL A 467 -28.06 9.84 4.86
CA VAL A 467 -28.20 10.24 6.25
C VAL A 467 -29.24 11.36 6.33
N SER A 468 -30.34 11.12 7.06
CA SER A 468 -31.39 12.12 7.23
C SER A 468 -30.97 13.22 8.20
N PRO A 469 -31.23 14.50 7.91
CA PRO A 469 -30.98 15.59 8.84
C PRO A 469 -31.96 15.64 10.04
N VAL A 470 -32.99 14.78 10.09
CA VAL A 470 -34.16 14.93 10.99
C VAL A 470 -34.50 13.68 11.83
N GLN A 471 -33.57 12.76 12.09
CA GLN A 471 -33.85 11.65 13.03
C GLN A 471 -33.40 11.94 14.44
#